data_AF-A0A952LNW0-F1
#
_entry.id   AF-A0A952LNW0-F1
#
_cell.length_a   1.000
_cell.length_b   1.000
_cell.length_c   1.000
_cell.angle_alpha   90.00
_cell.angle_beta   90.00
_cell.angle_gamma   90.00
#
_symmetry.space_group_name_H-M   'P 1'
#
loop_
_entity.id
_entity.type
_entity.pdbx_description
1 polymer ?
#
loop_
_entity_poly.entity_id
_entity_poly.type
_entity_poly.pdbx_seq_one_letter_code
_entity_poly.pdbx_strand_id
1 'polypeptide(L)'
;MYYEKKAYAFVLAGFFITDQDPQDVFNENVTAQDMEEIENLIKTKLFKPGVDVALAPSIVPPHQANELLNEFSKVIFGQGEVNG
;
A
#
# COMPACT_ATOMS: atom_id res chain seq x y z
N MET A 1 16.22 20.09 18.40
CA MET A 1 15.37 20.14 17.20
C MET A 1 14.61 18.84 17.13
N TYR A 2 13.28 18.86 17.31
CA TYR A 2 12.45 17.71 16.97
C TYR A 2 12.31 17.69 15.46
N TYR A 3 12.98 16.74 14.79
CA TYR A 3 12.70 16.47 13.39
C TYR A 3 11.30 15.87 13.32
N GLU A 4 10.37 16.59 12.73
CA GLU A 4 9.03 16.10 12.48
C GLU A 4 9.12 14.93 11.49
N LYS A 5 8.72 13.73 11.93
CA LYS A 5 8.68 12.55 11.06
C LYS A 5 7.58 12.76 10.01
N LYS A 6 7.93 12.69 8.74
CA LYS A 6 6.99 12.76 7.61
C LYS A 6 6.56 11.35 7.21
N ALA A 7 5.27 11.15 7.02
CA ALA A 7 4.71 9.90 6.50
C ALA A 7 4.35 10.08 5.03
N TYR A 8 4.65 9.07 4.22
CA TYR A 8 4.30 9.04 2.80
C TYR A 8 3.62 7.71 2.50
N ALA A 9 2.50 7.74 1.80
CA ALA A 9 1.88 6.53 1.27
C ALA A 9 2.71 6.01 0.08
N PHE A 10 2.83 4.69 -0.04
CA PHE A 10 3.39 4.03 -1.21
C PHE A 10 2.52 2.82 -1.58
N VAL A 11 2.52 2.45 -2.86
CA VAL A 11 1.65 1.38 -3.39
C VAL A 11 2.51 0.33 -4.09
N LEU A 12 2.25 -0.94 -3.79
CA LEU A 12 2.73 -2.09 -4.56
C LEU A 12 1.52 -2.69 -5.29
N ALA A 13 1.50 -2.59 -6.62
CA ALA A 13 0.44 -3.15 -7.46
C ALA A 13 0.86 -4.51 -8.01
N GLY A 14 -0.03 -5.50 -7.95
CA GLY A 14 0.20 -6.85 -8.46
C GLY A 14 -1.09 -7.48 -8.96
N PHE A 15 -0.95 -8.52 -9.79
CA PHE A 15 -2.05 -9.34 -10.27
C PHE A 15 -1.85 -10.76 -9.78
N PHE A 16 -2.92 -11.41 -9.32
CA PHE A 16 -2.97 -12.85 -9.13
C PHE A 16 -3.99 -13.44 -10.11
N ILE A 17 -3.82 -14.70 -10.46
CA ILE A 17 -4.71 -15.43 -11.37
C ILE A 17 -5.26 -16.62 -10.60
N THR A 18 -6.58 -16.76 -10.59
CA THR A 18 -7.28 -17.84 -9.89
C THR A 18 -8.60 -18.15 -10.59
N ASP A 19 -9.11 -19.36 -10.40
CA ASP A 19 -10.47 -19.79 -10.74
C ASP A 19 -11.46 -19.68 -9.55
N GLN A 20 -10.96 -19.30 -8.36
CA GLN A 20 -11.75 -19.07 -7.15
C GLN A 20 -12.41 -17.68 -7.13
N ASP A 21 -13.44 -17.50 -6.31
CA ASP A 21 -14.03 -16.18 -6.09
C ASP A 21 -12.99 -15.24 -5.44
N PRO A 22 -12.85 -13.98 -5.90
CA PRO A 22 -11.93 -13.00 -5.34
C PRO A 22 -12.00 -12.81 -3.81
N GLN A 23 -13.16 -13.04 -3.19
CA GLN A 23 -13.31 -12.91 -1.73
C GLN A 23 -12.66 -14.06 -0.96
N ASP A 24 -12.55 -15.24 -1.60
CA ASP A 24 -12.07 -16.47 -0.97
C ASP A 24 -10.56 -16.69 -1.15
N VAL A 25 -9.89 -15.81 -1.91
CA VAL A 25 -8.47 -15.97 -2.28
C VAL A 25 -7.54 -15.53 -1.15
N PHE A 26 -8.00 -14.64 -0.27
CA PHE A 26 -7.18 -14.18 0.84
C PHE A 26 -7.13 -15.22 1.94
N ASN A 27 -5.92 -15.52 2.39
CA ASN A 27 -5.75 -16.37 3.55
C ASN A 27 -6.24 -15.61 4.79
N GLU A 28 -7.39 -16.04 5.32
CA GLU A 28 -7.98 -15.45 6.54
C GLU A 28 -7.17 -15.74 7.81
N ASN A 29 -6.20 -16.66 7.74
CA ASN A 29 -5.36 -17.06 8.88
C ASN A 29 -4.03 -16.30 8.93
N VAL A 30 -3.89 -15.17 8.21
CA VAL A 30 -2.70 -14.33 8.30
C VAL A 30 -2.59 -13.74 9.71
N THR A 31 -1.49 -14.08 10.39
CA THR A 31 -1.24 -13.62 11.75
C THR A 31 -0.51 -12.28 11.78
N ALA A 32 -0.44 -11.64 12.96
CA ALA A 32 0.35 -10.43 13.15
C ALA A 32 1.85 -10.65 12.86
N GLN A 33 2.38 -11.85 13.16
CA GLN A 33 3.76 -12.19 12.88
C GLN A 33 4.01 -12.30 11.36
N ASP A 34 3.10 -12.93 10.62
CA ASP A 34 3.22 -13.03 9.16
C ASP A 34 3.25 -11.64 8.51
N MET A 35 2.43 -10.71 9.02
CA MET A 35 2.42 -9.31 8.56
C MET A 35 3.73 -8.60 8.88
N GLU A 36 4.29 -8.79 10.09
CA GLU A 36 5.60 -8.21 10.46
C GLU A 36 6.73 -8.73 9.56
N GLU A 37 6.70 -10.01 9.19
CA GLU A 37 7.67 -10.61 8.27
C GLU A 37 7.57 -9.98 6.87
N ILE A 38 6.35 -9.76 6.36
CA ILE A 38 6.10 -9.08 5.07
C ILE A 38 6.56 -7.63 5.11
N GLU A 39 6.23 -6.89 6.18
CA GLU A 39 6.68 -5.50 6.39
C GLU A 39 8.20 -5.39 6.44
N ASN A 40 8.85 -6.29 7.16
CA ASN A 40 10.31 -6.32 7.27
C ASN A 40 10.97 -6.66 5.92
N LEU A 41 10.38 -7.58 5.14
CA LEU A 41 10.86 -7.87 3.80
C LEU A 41 10.78 -6.63 2.90
N ILE A 42 9.65 -5.93 2.91
CA ILE A 42 9.46 -4.69 2.14
C ILE A 42 10.45 -3.61 2.59
N LYS A 43 10.55 -3.38 3.91
CA LYS A 43 11.46 -2.41 4.52
C LYS A 43 12.91 -2.64 4.11
N THR A 44 13.39 -3.88 4.20
CA THR A 44 14.80 -4.20 3.95
C THR A 44 15.17 -4.30 2.47
N LYS A 45 14.21 -4.57 1.58
CA LYS A 45 14.45 -4.71 0.14
C LYS A 45 14.21 -3.44 -0.65
N LEU A 46 13.19 -2.65 -0.29
CA LEU A 46 12.75 -1.50 -1.09
C LEU A 46 13.20 -0.16 -0.51
N PHE A 47 13.52 -0.10 0.79
CA PHE A 47 13.86 1.15 1.46
C PHE A 47 15.28 1.16 2.03
N LYS A 48 15.82 2.38 2.19
CA LYS A 48 17.12 2.60 2.84
C LYS A 48 17.00 2.41 4.36
N PRO A 49 18.11 2.15 5.07
CA PRO A 49 18.10 2.06 6.53
C PRO A 49 17.46 3.29 7.20
N GLY A 50 16.68 3.06 8.26
CA GLY A 50 16.00 4.11 9.01
C GLY A 50 14.58 4.46 8.53
N VAL A 51 14.06 3.77 7.52
CA VAL A 51 12.65 3.86 7.12
C VAL A 51 11.83 2.82 7.87
N ASP A 52 10.71 3.23 8.46
CA ASP A 52 9.71 2.34 9.03
C ASP A 52 8.57 2.16 8.04
N VAL A 53 8.08 0.92 7.93
CA VAL A 53 7.00 0.52 7.02
C VAL A 53 5.91 -0.11 7.87
N ALA A 54 4.66 0.24 7.59
CA ALA A 54 3.48 -0.41 8.15
C ALA A 54 2.50 -0.69 7.00
N LEU A 55 1.87 -1.84 7.02
CA LEU A 55 0.92 -2.30 6.02
C LEU A 55 -0.43 -2.58 6.69
N ALA A 56 -1.50 -2.10 6.07
CA ALA A 56 -2.84 -2.53 6.39
C ALA A 56 -3.32 -3.47 5.27
N PRO A 57 -3.80 -4.69 5.59
CA PRO A 57 -4.40 -5.54 4.57
C PRO A 57 -5.70 -4.89 4.07
N SER A 58 -5.83 -4.74 2.75
CA SER A 58 -7.05 -4.26 2.12
C SER A 58 -7.26 -4.96 0.78
N ILE A 59 -8.44 -5.55 0.59
CA ILE A 59 -8.91 -6.01 -0.71
C ILE A 59 -9.60 -4.83 -1.36
N VAL A 60 -9.05 -4.37 -2.47
CA VAL A 60 -9.66 -3.29 -3.25
C VAL A 60 -10.30 -3.96 -4.47
N PRO A 61 -11.63 -3.97 -4.60
CA PRO A 61 -12.30 -4.51 -5.77
C PRO A 61 -11.72 -3.91 -7.06
N PRO A 62 -11.62 -4.67 -8.17
CA PRO A 62 -10.97 -4.19 -9.39
C PRO A 62 -11.51 -2.85 -9.91
N HIS A 63 -12.82 -2.61 -9.74
CA HIS A 63 -13.46 -1.34 -10.11
C HIS A 63 -13.07 -0.17 -9.17
N GLN A 64 -12.78 -0.46 -7.89
CA GLN A 64 -12.33 0.52 -6.89
C GLN A 64 -10.82 0.70 -6.90
N ALA A 65 -10.04 -0.21 -7.49
CA ALA A 65 -8.59 -0.10 -7.55
C ALA A 65 -8.16 1.14 -8.35
N ASN A 66 -8.82 1.42 -9.46
CA ASN A 66 -8.58 2.64 -10.24
C ASN A 66 -9.03 3.91 -9.51
N GLU A 67 -10.13 3.87 -8.77
CA GLU A 67 -10.60 5.00 -7.96
C GLU A 67 -9.64 5.28 -6.81
N LEU A 68 -9.22 4.24 -6.10
CA LEU A 68 -8.25 4.33 -5.01
C LEU A 68 -6.89 4.83 -5.52
N LEU A 69 -6.40 4.32 -6.66
CA LEU A 69 -5.18 4.82 -7.30
C LEU A 69 -5.32 6.29 -7.72
N ASN A 70 -6.48 6.69 -8.24
CA ASN A 70 -6.77 8.08 -8.62
C ASN A 70 -6.93 8.98 -7.38
N GLU A 71 -7.52 8.51 -6.29
CA GLU A 71 -7.62 9.23 -5.02
C GLU A 71 -6.24 9.40 -4.38
N PHE A 72 -5.45 8.33 -4.32
CA PHE A 72 -4.05 8.43 -3.91
C PHE A 72 -3.28 9.41 -4.79
N SER A 73 -3.47 9.39 -6.11
CA SER A 73 -2.86 10.35 -7.03
C SER A 73 -3.28 11.79 -6.74
N LYS A 74 -4.57 12.06 -6.45
CA LYS A 74 -5.06 13.40 -6.10
C LYS A 74 -4.50 13.90 -4.76
N VAL A 75 -4.32 13.01 -3.79
CA VAL A 75 -3.71 13.31 -2.49
C VAL A 75 -2.20 13.52 -2.61
N ILE A 76 -1.52 12.76 -3.48
CA ILE A 76 -0.07 12.80 -3.67
C ILE A 76 0.37 13.99 -4.55
N PHE A 77 -0.35 14.28 -5.62
CA PHE A 77 0.01 15.36 -6.56
C PHE A 77 -0.71 16.68 -6.28
N GLY A 78 -1.65 16.68 -5.34
CA GLY A 78 -2.53 17.82 -5.07
C GLY A 78 -3.39 18.16 -6.28
N GLN A 79 -4.45 18.92 -6.07
CA GLN A 79 -5.03 19.69 -7.17
C GLN A 79 -3.97 20.68 -7.66
N GLY A 80 -3.20 20.29 -8.67
CA GLY A 80 -2.47 21.22 -9.50
C GLY A 80 -3.46 22.00 -10.33
N GLU A 81 -4.06 23.04 -9.75
CA GLU A 81 -4.35 24.23 -10.55
C GLU A 81 -3.01 24.73 -11.09
N VAL A 82 -2.65 24.25 -12.29
CA VAL A 82 -1.78 25.01 -13.18
C VAL A 82 -2.72 25.89 -13.97
N ASN A 83 -3.15 26.98 -13.35
CA ASN A 83 -3.57 28.16 -14.12
C ASN A 83 -2.29 28.72 -14.76
N GLY A 84 -2.06 28.34 -16.01
CA GLY A 84 -1.00 28.82 -16.89
C GLY A 84 -1.37 28.55 -18.34
#